data_AF-X1HPM6-F1
#
_entry.id   AF-X1HPM6-F1
#
_cell.length_a   1.000
_cell.length_b   1.000
_cell.length_c   1.000
_cell.angle_alpha   90.00
_cell.angle_beta   90.00
_cell.angle_gamma   90.00
#
_symmetry.space_group_name_H-M   'P 1'
#
loop_
_entity.id
_entity.type
_entity.pdbx_description
1 polymer ?
#
loop_
_entity_poly.entity_id
_entity_poly.type
_entity_poly.pdbx_seq_one_letter_code
_entity_poly.pdbx_strand_id
1 'polypeptide(L)'
;IKEYFEIMDVLNIEKDYLNPKATETIDFIIKFIKGLIDKGVAYERDGSVYFSVNSFPKYQTVFRNVEIEDIDEELEEEIAEDQDVAYGEDKLDPRDFALWKKMKEGEPYWESPWGKGRPGWHIECSAMAINYLGETIDIHGGGQDLKFPHHMNEIAQSESFTGKPFANYFLHNGFVNIDDEKMSKSLGNFFLVSEIIKEFDPMVVRFFLISSHYRKSINYSLENMKQIEKNYEKLLNSIKKIYQIPPIKERSSEVDNLLLKINNTESNIIEAMDDDFNTPIAIAELL
;
A
#
# COMPACT_ATOMS: atom_id res chain seq x y z
N ILE A 1 -2.11 -0.45 16.75
CA ILE A 1 -3.05 0.66 16.46
C ILE A 1 -2.59 1.98 17.07
N LYS A 2 -2.48 2.12 18.41
CA LYS A 2 -2.06 3.40 19.02
C LYS A 2 -0.71 3.90 18.48
N GLU A 3 0.30 3.05 18.51
CA GLU A 3 1.65 3.37 17.99
C GLU A 3 1.61 3.77 16.51
N TYR A 4 0.81 3.10 15.69
CA TYR A 4 0.63 3.45 14.28
C TYR A 4 0.21 4.92 14.11
N PHE A 5 -0.84 5.36 14.83
CA PHE A 5 -1.30 6.75 14.75
C PHE A 5 -0.27 7.73 15.29
N GLU A 6 0.44 7.39 16.37
CA GLU A 6 1.52 8.22 16.90
C GLU A 6 2.63 8.41 15.85
N ILE A 7 3.01 7.36 15.12
CA ILE A 7 4.00 7.42 14.05
C ILE A 7 3.50 8.23 12.84
N MET A 8 2.26 8.00 12.40
CA MET A 8 1.66 8.77 11.29
C MET A 8 1.59 10.26 11.62
N ASP A 9 1.19 10.63 12.85
CA ASP A 9 1.11 12.01 13.30
C ASP A 9 2.48 12.70 13.30
N VAL A 10 3.54 12.05 13.81
CA VAL A 10 4.89 12.67 13.82
C VAL A 10 5.52 12.77 12.42
N LEU A 11 5.15 11.87 11.51
CA LEU A 11 5.52 11.97 10.09
C LEU A 11 4.65 12.96 9.31
N ASN A 12 3.72 13.65 9.98
CA ASN A 12 2.80 14.64 9.43
C ASN A 12 1.88 14.07 8.33
N ILE A 13 1.54 12.78 8.40
CA ILE A 13 0.62 12.14 7.44
C ILE A 13 -0.80 12.63 7.72
N GLU A 14 -1.55 12.94 6.66
CA GLU A 14 -2.95 13.34 6.82
C GLU A 14 -3.79 12.20 7.39
N LYS A 15 -4.79 12.53 8.20
CA LYS A 15 -5.67 11.52 8.78
C LYS A 15 -6.59 10.95 7.72
N ASP A 16 -6.69 9.63 7.71
CA ASP A 16 -7.65 8.93 6.86
C ASP A 16 -9.07 9.39 7.19
N TYR A 17 -9.91 9.47 6.15
CA TYR A 17 -11.35 9.72 6.34
C TYR A 17 -12.02 8.60 7.13
N LEU A 18 -11.58 7.35 6.92
CA LEU A 18 -12.07 6.17 7.60
C LEU A 18 -10.96 5.10 7.74
N ASN A 19 -10.87 4.49 8.92
CA ASN A 19 -10.02 3.32 9.18
C ASN A 19 -10.89 2.12 9.60
N PRO A 20 -11.55 1.43 8.65
CA PRO A 20 -12.39 0.28 8.99
C PRO A 20 -11.54 -0.87 9.54
N LYS A 21 -12.11 -1.65 10.46
CA LYS A 21 -11.46 -2.86 10.97
C LYS A 21 -12.14 -4.09 10.39
N ALA A 22 -11.36 -5.11 10.04
CA ALA A 22 -11.88 -6.41 9.63
C ALA A 22 -12.85 -7.00 10.67
N THR A 23 -12.51 -6.86 11.95
CA THR A 23 -13.34 -7.33 13.08
C THR A 23 -14.70 -6.64 13.18
N GLU A 24 -14.85 -5.46 12.59
CA GLU A 24 -16.10 -4.67 12.56
C GLU A 24 -16.90 -4.93 11.26
N THR A 25 -16.34 -5.71 10.32
CA THR A 25 -16.91 -5.94 8.98
C THR A 25 -17.27 -7.42 8.74
N ILE A 26 -17.22 -8.26 9.79
CA ILE A 26 -17.41 -9.72 9.71
C ILE A 26 -18.74 -10.11 9.07
N ASP A 27 -19.84 -9.45 9.44
CA ASP A 27 -21.17 -9.77 8.89
C ASP A 27 -21.22 -9.58 7.36
N PHE A 28 -20.57 -8.52 6.86
CA PHE A 28 -20.48 -8.27 5.43
C PHE A 28 -19.53 -9.25 4.75
N ILE A 29 -18.41 -9.61 5.38
CA ILE A 29 -17.50 -10.64 4.87
C ILE A 29 -18.23 -11.98 4.70
N ILE A 30 -19.00 -12.42 5.70
CA ILE A 30 -19.78 -13.67 5.61
C ILE A 30 -20.81 -13.59 4.47
N LYS A 31 -21.50 -12.45 4.32
CA LYS A 31 -22.42 -12.22 3.19
C LYS A 31 -21.70 -12.29 1.84
N PHE A 32 -20.52 -11.69 1.75
CA PHE A 32 -19.68 -11.68 0.55
C PHE A 32 -19.32 -13.10 0.15
N ILE A 33 -18.74 -13.86 1.08
CA ILE A 33 -18.31 -15.24 0.85
C ILE A 33 -19.48 -16.12 0.44
N LYS A 34 -20.65 -15.96 1.10
CA LYS A 34 -21.86 -16.67 0.68
C LYS A 34 -22.25 -16.33 -0.76
N GLY A 35 -22.19 -15.07 -1.16
CA GLY A 35 -22.46 -14.67 -2.54
C GLY A 35 -21.48 -15.26 -3.55
N LEU A 36 -20.21 -15.45 -3.19
CA LEU A 36 -19.22 -16.14 -4.02
C LEU A 36 -19.55 -17.64 -4.16
N ILE A 37 -19.96 -18.31 -3.07
CA ILE A 37 -20.40 -19.71 -3.11
C ILE A 37 -21.66 -19.85 -3.99
N ASP A 38 -22.65 -18.98 -3.80
CA ASP A 38 -23.91 -19.02 -4.56
C ASP A 38 -23.68 -18.83 -6.08
N LYS A 39 -22.58 -18.17 -6.46
CA LYS A 39 -22.15 -18.01 -7.86
C LYS A 39 -21.28 -19.16 -8.39
N GLY A 40 -20.93 -20.13 -7.56
CA GLY A 40 -20.09 -21.27 -7.94
C GLY A 40 -18.61 -20.93 -8.16
N VAL A 41 -18.13 -19.79 -7.64
CA VAL A 41 -16.72 -19.37 -7.73
C VAL A 41 -15.94 -19.63 -6.43
N ALA A 42 -16.62 -20.13 -5.39
CA ALA A 42 -16.03 -20.54 -4.13
C ALA A 42 -16.66 -21.85 -3.65
N TYR A 43 -15.93 -22.59 -2.82
CA TYR A 43 -16.40 -23.86 -2.26
C TYR A 43 -16.00 -23.99 -0.80
N GLU A 44 -16.85 -24.68 -0.04
CA GLU A 44 -16.57 -25.05 1.35
C GLU A 44 -15.90 -26.42 1.39
N ARG A 45 -14.97 -26.59 2.32
CA ARG A 45 -14.37 -27.88 2.67
C ARG A 45 -13.91 -27.88 4.13
N ASP A 46 -14.42 -28.84 4.89
CA ASP A 46 -14.06 -29.13 6.28
C ASP A 46 -14.13 -27.95 7.26
N GLY A 47 -15.01 -26.98 6.99
CA GLY A 47 -15.26 -25.75 7.76
C GLY A 47 -14.48 -24.52 7.28
N SER A 48 -13.68 -24.66 6.22
CA SER A 48 -13.02 -23.56 5.52
C SER A 48 -13.70 -23.28 4.19
N VAL A 49 -13.53 -22.07 3.65
CA VAL A 49 -14.04 -21.70 2.33
C VAL A 49 -12.91 -21.17 1.48
N TYR A 50 -12.82 -21.65 0.25
CA TYR A 50 -11.77 -21.30 -0.71
C TYR A 50 -12.37 -20.67 -1.96
N PHE A 51 -11.64 -19.72 -2.55
CA PHE A 51 -11.93 -19.20 -3.88
C PHE A 51 -11.33 -20.14 -4.93
N SER A 52 -12.12 -20.50 -5.95
CA SER A 52 -11.62 -21.34 -7.03
C SER A 52 -10.99 -20.46 -8.12
N VAL A 53 -9.66 -20.46 -8.24
CA VAL A 53 -8.97 -19.59 -9.20
C VAL A 53 -9.34 -19.91 -10.64
N ASN A 54 -9.61 -21.18 -10.94
CA ASN A 54 -10.04 -21.64 -12.27
C ASN A 54 -11.42 -21.08 -12.67
N SER A 55 -12.22 -20.64 -11.71
CA SER A 55 -13.51 -19.99 -11.98
C SER A 55 -13.38 -18.54 -12.47
N PHE A 56 -12.16 -17.97 -12.41
CA PHE A 56 -11.87 -16.60 -12.82
C PHE A 56 -10.85 -16.58 -13.97
N PRO A 57 -11.29 -16.63 -15.25
CA PRO A 57 -10.40 -16.86 -16.39
C PRO A 57 -9.27 -15.86 -16.56
N LYS A 58 -9.41 -14.64 -16.03
CA LYS A 58 -8.40 -13.59 -16.15
C LYS A 58 -7.34 -13.61 -15.05
N TYR A 59 -7.44 -14.51 -14.06
CA TYR A 59 -6.61 -14.55 -12.84
C TYR A 59 -5.11 -14.33 -13.12
N GLN A 60 -4.53 -15.11 -14.04
CA GLN A 60 -3.10 -15.04 -14.40
C GLN A 60 -2.70 -13.80 -15.22
N THR A 61 -3.66 -12.99 -15.65
CA THR A 61 -3.43 -11.85 -16.56
C THR A 61 -3.96 -10.53 -16.00
N VAL A 62 -4.44 -10.52 -14.75
CA VAL A 62 -5.02 -9.34 -14.10
C VAL A 62 -4.03 -8.18 -14.11
N PHE A 63 -2.76 -8.48 -13.81
CA PHE A 63 -1.65 -7.55 -13.97
C PHE A 63 -0.78 -8.03 -15.13
N ARG A 64 -1.11 -7.62 -16.37
CA ARG A 64 -0.38 -7.99 -17.61
C ARG A 64 1.14 -7.67 -17.62
N ASN A 65 1.67 -7.04 -16.57
CA ASN A 65 3.07 -6.63 -16.41
C ASN A 65 3.69 -7.21 -15.12
N VAL A 66 3.31 -8.40 -14.71
CA VAL A 66 4.13 -9.22 -13.79
C VAL A 66 4.74 -10.30 -14.68
N GLU A 67 6.07 -10.43 -14.68
CA GLU A 67 6.71 -11.52 -15.42
C GLU A 67 6.23 -12.83 -14.80
N ILE A 68 5.87 -13.81 -15.64
CA ILE A 68 5.25 -15.07 -15.19
C ILE A 68 6.19 -15.82 -14.21
N GLU A 69 7.50 -15.61 -14.33
CA GLU A 69 8.53 -16.21 -13.45
C GLU A 69 8.43 -15.69 -12.00
N ASP A 70 8.14 -14.40 -11.78
CA ASP A 70 7.93 -13.84 -10.44
C ASP A 70 6.64 -14.40 -9.81
N ILE A 71 5.62 -14.66 -10.63
CA ILE A 71 4.35 -15.24 -10.18
C ILE A 71 4.57 -16.66 -9.66
N ASP A 72 5.42 -17.46 -10.31
CA ASP A 72 5.65 -18.85 -9.89
C ASP A 72 6.44 -18.93 -8.56
N GLU A 73 7.48 -18.12 -8.36
CA GLU A 73 8.21 -18.07 -7.06
C GLU A 73 7.36 -17.49 -5.93
N GLU A 74 6.63 -16.39 -6.16
CA GLU A 74 5.75 -15.81 -5.14
C GLU A 74 4.50 -16.69 -4.88
N LEU A 75 3.98 -17.40 -5.90
CA LEU A 75 2.96 -18.43 -5.72
C LEU A 75 3.51 -19.56 -4.85
N GLU A 76 4.75 -20.00 -5.06
CA GLU A 76 5.38 -21.03 -4.23
C GLU A 76 5.53 -20.58 -2.77
N GLU A 77 5.89 -19.32 -2.53
CA GLU A 77 5.93 -18.72 -1.18
C GLU A 77 4.53 -18.56 -0.55
N GLU A 78 3.52 -18.06 -1.28
CA GLU A 78 2.14 -17.98 -0.77
C GLU A 78 1.57 -19.38 -0.52
N ILE A 79 1.81 -20.32 -1.43
CA ILE A 79 1.45 -21.72 -1.26
C ILE A 79 2.12 -22.22 0.03
N ALA A 80 3.39 -21.89 0.30
CA ALA A 80 4.08 -22.28 1.54
C ALA A 80 3.51 -21.59 2.80
N GLU A 81 3.14 -20.31 2.76
CA GLU A 81 2.57 -19.58 3.90
C GLU A 81 1.10 -19.97 4.19
N ASP A 82 0.31 -20.23 3.15
CA ASP A 82 -1.06 -20.75 3.29
C ASP A 82 -1.07 -22.28 3.57
N GLN A 83 0.07 -22.96 3.34
CA GLN A 83 0.36 -24.34 3.75
C GLN A 83 0.83 -24.46 5.21
N ASP A 84 0.58 -23.48 6.09
CA ASP A 84 0.77 -23.62 7.54
C ASP A 84 -0.22 -24.66 8.14
N VAL A 85 0.13 -25.91 7.81
CA VAL A 85 -0.11 -27.26 8.34
C VAL A 85 -1.54 -27.78 8.51
N ALA A 86 -2.57 -27.06 8.06
CA ALA A 86 -3.96 -27.59 8.10
C ALA A 86 -4.78 -27.41 6.81
N TYR A 87 -4.33 -26.60 5.84
CA TYR A 87 -5.21 -26.13 4.75
C TYR A 87 -4.78 -26.54 3.34
N GLY A 88 -3.54 -27.02 3.15
CA GLY A 88 -2.95 -27.29 1.84
C GLY A 88 -3.47 -28.56 1.16
N GLU A 89 -3.78 -29.63 1.91
CA GLU A 89 -4.30 -30.89 1.34
C GLU A 89 -5.79 -30.84 0.99
N ASP A 90 -6.49 -29.79 1.44
CA ASP A 90 -7.94 -29.63 1.27
C ASP A 90 -8.33 -28.81 0.04
N LYS A 91 -7.38 -28.14 -0.61
CA LYS A 91 -7.67 -27.39 -1.82
C LYS A 91 -7.92 -28.33 -3.00
N LEU A 92 -8.87 -27.96 -3.87
CA LEU A 92 -9.09 -28.65 -5.15
C LEU A 92 -8.01 -28.29 -6.17
N ASP A 93 -7.48 -27.07 -6.10
CA ASP A 93 -6.32 -26.58 -6.84
C ASP A 93 -5.34 -25.93 -5.86
N PRO A 94 -4.02 -26.22 -5.92
CA PRO A 94 -3.04 -25.64 -4.99
C PRO A 94 -3.02 -24.11 -5.00
N ARG A 95 -3.45 -23.47 -6.10
CA ARG A 95 -3.51 -22.02 -6.26
C ARG A 95 -4.77 -21.39 -5.64
N ASP A 96 -5.76 -22.20 -5.25
CA ASP A 96 -6.95 -21.70 -4.56
C ASP A 96 -6.56 -21.07 -3.22
N PHE A 97 -7.18 -19.94 -2.87
CA PHE A 97 -6.85 -19.22 -1.64
C PHE A 97 -8.05 -19.16 -0.68
N ALA A 98 -7.76 -19.15 0.62
CA ALA A 98 -8.79 -19.13 1.64
C ALA A 98 -9.55 -17.80 1.71
N LEU A 99 -10.87 -17.88 1.65
CA LEU A 99 -11.82 -16.81 1.98
C LEU A 99 -12.21 -16.86 3.45
N TRP A 100 -12.39 -18.07 3.99
CA TRP A 100 -12.68 -18.31 5.40
C TRP A 100 -11.81 -19.46 5.90
N LYS A 101 -11.12 -19.26 7.02
CA LYS A 101 -10.28 -20.27 7.66
C LYS A 101 -10.99 -20.78 8.89
N LYS A 102 -11.18 -22.09 8.99
CA LYS A 102 -11.68 -22.74 10.20
C LYS A 102 -10.83 -22.37 11.42
N MET A 103 -11.45 -22.29 12.58
CA MET A 103 -10.75 -21.98 13.82
C MET A 103 -9.75 -23.10 14.17
N LYS A 104 -8.49 -22.73 14.46
CA LYS A 104 -7.54 -23.59 15.20
C LYS A 104 -7.73 -23.41 16.71
N GLU A 105 -7.42 -24.43 17.50
CA GLU A 105 -7.62 -24.39 18.95
C GLU A 105 -6.88 -23.20 19.58
N GLY A 106 -7.60 -22.42 20.40
CA GLY A 106 -7.05 -21.24 21.07
C GLY A 106 -7.01 -19.95 20.24
N GLU A 107 -7.39 -19.98 18.96
CA GLU A 107 -7.48 -18.78 18.12
C GLU A 107 -8.80 -17.99 18.35
N PRO A 108 -8.79 -16.66 18.18
CA PRO A 108 -10.03 -15.88 18.11
C PRO A 108 -10.86 -16.31 16.89
N TYR A 109 -12.18 -16.29 17.05
CA TYR A 109 -13.11 -16.75 16.01
C TYR A 109 -14.41 -15.94 15.99
N TRP A 110 -15.12 -16.10 14.88
CA TRP A 110 -16.51 -15.69 14.69
C TRP A 110 -17.34 -16.90 14.24
N GLU A 111 -18.63 -16.87 14.57
CA GLU A 111 -19.59 -17.86 14.07
C GLU A 111 -19.92 -17.56 12.61
N SER A 112 -20.03 -18.60 11.78
CA SER A 112 -20.40 -18.49 10.37
C SER A 112 -21.23 -19.69 9.93
N PRO A 113 -21.86 -19.63 8.74
CA PRO A 113 -22.57 -20.79 8.17
C PRO A 113 -21.69 -22.04 7.97
N TRP A 114 -20.36 -21.87 7.94
CA TRP A 114 -19.38 -22.94 7.76
C TRP A 114 -18.72 -23.35 9.09
N GLY A 115 -19.27 -22.89 10.22
CA GLY A 115 -18.73 -23.13 11.56
C GLY A 115 -17.84 -22.00 12.06
N LYS A 116 -17.13 -22.27 13.16
CA LYS A 116 -16.24 -21.30 13.81
C LYS A 116 -14.99 -21.09 12.96
N GLY A 117 -14.64 -19.83 12.71
CA GLY A 117 -13.44 -19.48 11.98
C GLY A 117 -13.17 -18.00 11.92
N ARG A 118 -12.36 -17.60 10.94
CA ARG A 118 -11.94 -16.22 10.71
C ARG A 118 -11.78 -15.95 9.21
N PRO A 119 -11.88 -14.69 8.77
CA PRO A 119 -11.61 -14.33 7.38
C PRO A 119 -10.18 -14.71 6.96
N GLY A 120 -10.02 -15.01 5.67
CA GLY A 120 -8.72 -14.98 5.01
C GLY A 120 -8.26 -13.54 4.79
N TRP A 121 -6.95 -13.33 4.67
CA TRP A 121 -6.36 -11.99 4.59
C TRP A 121 -6.95 -11.14 3.45
N HIS A 122 -7.08 -11.72 2.26
CA HIS A 122 -7.52 -11.00 1.06
C HIS A 122 -9.00 -10.56 1.10
N ILE A 123 -9.88 -11.38 1.69
CA ILE A 123 -11.33 -11.09 1.68
C ILE A 123 -11.69 -9.90 2.56
N GLU A 124 -10.85 -9.58 3.55
CA GLU A 124 -11.04 -8.44 4.43
C GLU A 124 -11.06 -7.13 3.64
N CYS A 125 -10.04 -6.92 2.80
CA CYS A 125 -9.89 -5.69 2.00
C CYS A 125 -10.99 -5.56 0.94
N SER A 126 -11.29 -6.62 0.17
CA SER A 126 -12.40 -6.63 -0.79
C SER A 126 -13.74 -6.27 -0.14
N ALA A 127 -14.03 -6.89 1.01
CA ALA A 127 -15.27 -6.67 1.72
C ALA A 127 -15.38 -5.25 2.29
N MET A 128 -14.31 -4.75 2.92
CA MET A 128 -14.28 -3.39 3.45
C MET A 128 -14.38 -2.35 2.32
N ALA A 129 -13.61 -2.48 1.25
CA ALA A 129 -13.64 -1.57 0.12
C ALA A 129 -15.05 -1.48 -0.47
N ILE A 130 -15.68 -2.63 -0.77
CA ILE A 130 -17.03 -2.65 -1.35
C ILE A 130 -18.08 -2.10 -0.37
N ASN A 131 -17.98 -2.42 0.92
CA ASN A 131 -18.96 -2.00 1.92
C ASN A 131 -18.95 -0.49 2.17
N TYR A 132 -17.78 0.16 2.09
CA TYR A 132 -17.63 1.58 2.43
C TYR A 132 -17.50 2.50 1.22
N LEU A 133 -16.94 2.04 0.10
CA LEU A 133 -16.62 2.87 -1.07
C LEU A 133 -17.47 2.51 -2.31
N GLY A 134 -18.07 1.31 -2.33
CA GLY A 134 -18.92 0.83 -3.41
C GLY A 134 -18.24 -0.21 -4.31
N GLU A 135 -18.96 -0.65 -5.34
CA GLU A 135 -18.58 -1.83 -6.14
C GLU A 135 -17.41 -1.60 -7.11
N THR A 136 -17.13 -0.35 -7.43
CA THR A 136 -15.98 0.09 -8.24
C THR A 136 -15.41 1.35 -7.62
N ILE A 137 -14.12 1.36 -7.32
CA ILE A 137 -13.40 2.51 -6.76
C ILE A 137 -12.48 3.15 -7.80
N ASP A 138 -12.07 4.39 -7.57
CA ASP A 138 -11.19 5.09 -8.51
C ASP A 138 -9.73 4.60 -8.38
N ILE A 139 -9.19 4.60 -7.17
CA ILE A 139 -7.78 4.29 -6.90
C ILE A 139 -7.70 3.26 -5.77
N HIS A 140 -6.95 2.18 -6.00
CA HIS A 140 -6.54 1.21 -4.98
C HIS A 140 -5.01 1.24 -4.81
N GLY A 141 -4.53 1.43 -3.59
CA GLY A 141 -3.10 1.64 -3.30
C GLY A 141 -2.50 0.55 -2.43
N GLY A 142 -1.18 0.34 -2.52
CA GLY A 142 -0.45 -0.55 -1.63
C GLY A 142 1.06 -0.63 -1.93
N GLY A 143 1.81 -1.38 -1.13
CA GLY A 143 3.19 -1.73 -1.46
C GLY A 143 3.25 -2.64 -2.69
N GLN A 144 4.37 -2.63 -3.42
CA GLN A 144 4.55 -3.49 -4.60
C GLN A 144 4.41 -4.99 -4.28
N ASP A 145 4.77 -5.41 -3.06
CA ASP A 145 4.53 -6.74 -2.51
C ASP A 145 3.05 -7.10 -2.37
N LEU A 146 2.13 -6.13 -2.35
CA LEU A 146 0.69 -6.42 -2.32
C LEU A 146 0.13 -6.65 -3.72
N LYS A 147 0.87 -6.37 -4.79
CA LYS A 147 0.39 -6.60 -6.17
C LYS A 147 0.03 -8.07 -6.38
N PHE A 148 0.90 -8.95 -5.93
CA PHE A 148 0.70 -10.39 -5.91
C PHE A 148 1.03 -10.92 -4.51
N PRO A 149 0.22 -11.83 -3.95
CA PRO A 149 -1.07 -12.30 -4.44
C PRO A 149 -2.23 -11.37 -4.04
N HIS A 150 -1.99 -10.41 -3.13
CA HIS A 150 -3.06 -9.73 -2.39
C HIS A 150 -4.06 -8.99 -3.29
N HIS A 151 -3.63 -7.98 -4.06
CA HIS A 151 -4.51 -7.20 -4.93
C HIS A 151 -5.09 -8.03 -6.07
N MET A 152 -4.35 -9.05 -6.53
CA MET A 152 -4.87 -9.99 -7.53
C MET A 152 -6.07 -10.78 -6.99
N ASN A 153 -5.97 -11.26 -5.74
CA ASN A 153 -7.03 -11.96 -5.04
C ASN A 153 -8.20 -11.02 -4.74
N GLU A 154 -7.94 -9.76 -4.38
CA GLU A 154 -8.99 -8.75 -4.20
C GLU A 154 -9.79 -8.50 -5.47
N ILE A 155 -9.11 -8.37 -6.62
CA ILE A 155 -9.76 -8.23 -7.93
C ILE A 155 -10.60 -9.47 -8.23
N ALA A 156 -10.05 -10.67 -8.05
CA ALA A 156 -10.77 -11.91 -8.32
C ALA A 156 -12.06 -12.01 -7.49
N GLN A 157 -11.97 -11.73 -6.19
CA GLN A 157 -13.11 -11.75 -5.27
C GLN A 157 -14.14 -10.68 -5.61
N SER A 158 -13.70 -9.43 -5.73
CA SER A 158 -14.57 -8.26 -5.92
C SER A 158 -15.31 -8.34 -7.25
N GLU A 159 -14.61 -8.64 -8.34
CA GLU A 159 -15.27 -8.71 -9.64
C GLU A 159 -16.16 -9.94 -9.78
N SER A 160 -15.82 -11.07 -9.15
CA SER A 160 -16.70 -12.24 -9.13
C SER A 160 -17.95 -11.97 -8.30
N PHE A 161 -17.84 -11.17 -7.24
CA PHE A 161 -18.97 -10.79 -6.39
C PHE A 161 -19.87 -9.71 -7.00
N THR A 162 -19.32 -8.69 -7.66
CA THR A 162 -20.10 -7.56 -8.19
C THR A 162 -20.43 -7.69 -9.68
N GLY A 163 -19.61 -8.42 -10.44
CA GLY A 163 -19.66 -8.43 -11.90
C GLY A 163 -19.15 -7.14 -12.56
N LYS A 164 -18.47 -6.28 -11.79
CA LYS A 164 -17.93 -4.97 -12.24
C LYS A 164 -16.42 -4.92 -11.98
N PRO A 165 -15.66 -4.08 -12.72
CA PRO A 165 -14.26 -3.80 -12.38
C PRO A 165 -14.11 -3.32 -10.93
N PHE A 166 -13.10 -3.83 -10.22
CA PHE A 166 -12.90 -3.46 -8.81
C PHE A 166 -12.38 -2.03 -8.64
N ALA A 167 -11.32 -1.67 -9.38
CA ALA A 167 -10.77 -0.33 -9.36
C ALA A 167 -10.35 0.15 -10.75
N ASN A 168 -10.36 1.47 -10.98
CA ASN A 168 -9.91 2.07 -12.25
C ASN A 168 -8.38 2.14 -12.33
N TYR A 169 -7.72 2.44 -11.20
CA TYR A 169 -6.26 2.58 -11.11
C TYR A 169 -5.72 1.82 -9.89
N PHE A 170 -4.60 1.13 -10.09
CA PHE A 170 -3.81 0.52 -9.01
C PHE A 170 -2.47 1.23 -8.91
N LEU A 171 -2.15 1.74 -7.71
CA LEU A 171 -0.91 2.45 -7.43
C LEU A 171 -0.07 1.64 -6.44
N HIS A 172 1.16 1.30 -6.84
CA HIS A 172 2.06 0.50 -6.04
C HIS A 172 3.36 1.24 -5.74
N ASN A 173 3.70 1.41 -4.45
CA ASN A 173 4.99 1.99 -4.07
C ASN A 173 6.12 0.95 -4.06
N GLY A 174 7.32 1.38 -4.42
CA GLY A 174 8.52 0.54 -4.39
C GLY A 174 8.98 0.19 -2.98
N PHE A 175 9.97 -0.68 -2.89
CA PHE A 175 10.51 -1.17 -1.63
C PHE A 175 11.40 -0.16 -0.92
N VAL A 176 11.54 -0.33 0.40
CA VAL A 176 12.63 0.29 1.18
C VAL A 176 13.70 -0.77 1.39
N ASN A 177 14.86 -0.56 0.79
CA ASN A 177 16.05 -1.39 0.97
C ASN A 177 16.93 -0.81 2.08
N ILE A 178 17.77 -1.65 2.68
CA ILE A 178 18.76 -1.23 3.69
C ILE A 178 20.13 -1.66 3.20
N ASP A 179 21.04 -0.70 3.05
CA ASP A 179 22.40 -0.92 2.53
C ASP A 179 22.42 -1.76 1.24
N ASP A 180 21.49 -1.44 0.31
CA ASP A 180 21.26 -2.12 -0.97
C ASP A 180 20.74 -3.58 -0.89
N GLU A 181 20.40 -4.06 0.31
CA GLU A 181 19.73 -5.34 0.53
C GLU A 181 18.22 -5.15 0.79
N LYS A 182 17.40 -6.12 0.36
CA LYS A 182 15.97 -6.15 0.70
C LYS A 182 15.83 -6.27 2.22
N MET A 183 14.98 -5.43 2.81
CA MET A 183 14.67 -5.50 4.24
C MET A 183 13.95 -6.82 4.55
N SER A 184 14.45 -7.59 5.52
CA SER A 184 13.75 -8.78 6.02
C SER A 184 14.00 -9.00 7.51
N LYS A 185 12.99 -9.54 8.21
CA LYS A 185 13.14 -9.91 9.62
C LYS A 185 14.18 -11.01 9.82
N SER A 186 14.35 -11.90 8.84
CA SER A 186 15.27 -13.04 8.91
C SER A 186 16.74 -12.64 8.76
N LEU A 187 17.02 -11.61 7.96
CA LEU A 187 18.38 -11.04 7.82
C LEU A 187 18.74 -10.11 8.99
N GLY A 188 17.78 -9.75 9.85
CA GLY A 188 17.99 -8.81 10.95
C GLY A 188 18.30 -7.39 10.51
N ASN A 189 18.17 -7.10 9.20
CA ASN A 189 18.41 -5.81 8.57
C ASN A 189 17.10 -5.02 8.44
N PHE A 190 16.26 -5.00 9.48
CA PHE A 190 15.03 -4.20 9.50
C PHE A 190 15.10 -3.15 10.61
N PHE A 191 14.66 -1.94 10.29
CA PHE A 191 14.53 -0.86 11.26
C PHE A 191 13.08 -0.46 11.38
N LEU A 192 12.59 -0.33 12.61
CA LEU A 192 11.29 0.27 12.84
C LEU A 192 11.38 1.77 12.59
N VAL A 193 10.32 2.36 12.02
CA VAL A 193 10.23 3.82 11.91
C VAL A 193 10.40 4.48 13.28
N SER A 194 9.87 3.85 14.35
CA SER A 194 10.02 4.30 15.73
C SER A 194 11.46 4.30 16.25
N GLU A 195 12.37 3.57 15.60
CA GLU A 195 13.81 3.60 15.88
C GLU A 195 14.51 4.70 15.08
N ILE A 196 14.19 4.83 13.79
CA ILE A 196 14.78 5.83 12.89
C ILE A 196 14.50 7.26 13.41
N ILE A 197 13.26 7.53 13.86
CA ILE A 197 12.89 8.86 14.37
C ILE A 197 13.54 9.22 15.73
N LYS A 198 14.25 8.29 16.37
CA LYS A 198 15.09 8.61 17.55
C LYS A 198 16.42 9.21 17.14
N GLU A 199 16.88 8.91 15.92
CA GLU A 199 18.16 9.37 15.38
C GLU A 199 18.01 10.57 14.45
N PHE A 200 16.90 10.64 13.71
CA PHE A 200 16.60 11.69 12.76
C PHE A 200 15.28 12.40 13.08
N ASP A 201 15.21 13.69 12.76
CA ASP A 201 13.94 14.44 12.83
C ASP A 201 12.89 13.76 11.92
N PRO A 202 11.63 13.56 12.38
CA PRO A 202 10.59 12.92 11.58
C PRO A 202 10.36 13.56 10.20
N MET A 203 10.56 14.87 10.07
CA MET A 203 10.42 15.56 8.79
C MET A 203 11.59 15.28 7.84
N VAL A 204 12.78 14.97 8.36
CA VAL A 204 13.90 14.46 7.55
C VAL A 204 13.55 13.07 7.02
N VAL A 205 12.95 12.20 7.84
CA VAL A 205 12.45 10.87 7.41
C VAL A 205 11.39 11.02 6.33
N ARG A 206 10.41 11.92 6.51
CA ARG A 206 9.42 12.23 5.48
C ARG A 206 10.08 12.75 4.20
N PHE A 207 11.03 13.68 4.31
CA PHE A 207 11.73 14.25 3.16
C PHE A 207 12.53 13.18 2.39
N PHE A 208 13.17 12.23 3.09
CA PHE A 208 13.79 11.05 2.48
C PHE A 208 12.78 10.26 1.66
N LEU A 209 11.63 9.88 2.24
CA LEU A 209 10.62 9.06 1.55
C LEU A 209 10.09 9.70 0.26
N ILE A 210 9.95 11.03 0.21
CA ILE A 210 9.49 11.75 -0.99
C ILE A 210 10.63 12.20 -1.91
N SER A 211 11.90 11.96 -1.53
CA SER A 211 13.06 12.32 -2.36
C SER A 211 13.28 11.38 -3.55
N SER A 212 12.61 10.22 -3.55
CA SER A 212 12.52 9.28 -4.67
C SER A 212 11.09 9.24 -5.19
N HIS A 213 10.94 8.90 -6.48
CA HIS A 213 9.63 8.66 -7.07
C HIS A 213 8.98 7.45 -6.39
N TYR A 214 7.70 7.51 -6.00
CA TYR A 214 7.07 6.51 -5.13
C TYR A 214 7.16 5.07 -5.67
N ARG A 215 7.11 4.88 -7.00
CA ARG A 215 7.28 3.57 -7.66
C ARG A 215 8.71 3.00 -7.66
N LYS A 216 9.72 3.77 -7.26
CA LYS A 216 11.12 3.32 -7.22
C LYS A 216 11.49 2.87 -5.82
N SER A 217 12.23 1.78 -5.74
CA SER A 217 12.83 1.39 -4.46
C SER A 217 13.78 2.47 -3.96
N ILE A 218 13.75 2.72 -2.66
CA ILE A 218 14.60 3.71 -2.00
C ILE A 218 15.55 2.98 -1.05
N ASN A 219 16.82 3.38 -1.03
CA ASN A 219 17.83 2.75 -0.18
C ASN A 219 18.08 3.59 1.08
N TYR A 220 17.74 3.02 2.23
CA TYR A 220 18.06 3.56 3.54
C TYR A 220 19.50 3.18 3.93
N SER A 221 20.30 4.21 4.21
CA SER A 221 21.59 4.07 4.87
C SER A 221 21.84 5.31 5.72
N LEU A 222 22.68 5.18 6.75
CA LEU A 222 23.02 6.32 7.61
C LEU A 222 23.66 7.47 6.82
N GLU A 223 24.43 7.16 5.79
CA GLU A 223 25.04 8.15 4.90
C GLU A 223 23.99 8.89 4.08
N ASN A 224 23.06 8.16 3.46
CA ASN A 224 21.96 8.75 2.69
C ASN A 224 21.10 9.65 3.57
N MET A 225 20.74 9.20 4.77
CA MET A 225 19.92 9.99 5.70
C MET A 225 20.61 11.29 6.11
N LYS A 226 21.91 11.28 6.39
CA LYS A 226 22.69 12.51 6.67
C LYS A 226 22.74 13.46 5.48
N GLN A 227 22.73 12.95 4.26
CA GLN A 227 22.68 13.79 3.05
C GLN A 227 21.30 14.42 2.86
N ILE A 228 20.22 13.65 3.10
CA ILE A 228 18.84 14.15 3.11
C ILE A 228 18.68 15.24 4.18
N GLU A 229 19.18 15.01 5.39
CA GLU A 229 19.12 15.98 6.48
C GLU A 229 19.74 17.33 6.07
N LYS A 230 20.94 17.31 5.49
CA LYS A 230 21.59 18.53 4.98
C LYS A 230 20.76 19.25 3.91
N ASN A 231 20.14 18.52 3.00
CA ASN A 231 19.29 19.09 1.95
C ASN A 231 18.03 19.73 2.55
N TYR A 232 17.43 19.05 3.53
CA TYR A 232 16.27 19.55 4.26
C TYR A 232 16.62 20.82 5.08
N GLU A 233 17.75 20.81 5.78
CA GLU A 233 18.25 21.99 6.50
C GLU A 233 18.52 23.17 5.56
N LYS A 234 19.07 22.92 4.35
CA LYS A 234 19.28 23.97 3.35
C LYS A 234 17.94 24.62 2.97
N LEU A 235 16.91 23.82 2.71
CA LEU A 235 15.56 24.30 2.40
C LEU A 235 14.98 25.14 3.55
N LEU A 236 15.02 24.64 4.78
CA LEU A 236 14.53 25.36 5.96
C LEU A 236 15.28 26.68 6.19
N ASN A 237 16.60 26.68 5.99
CA ASN A 237 17.40 27.89 6.11
C ASN A 237 17.06 28.93 5.03
N SER A 238 16.76 28.49 3.79
CA SER A 238 16.28 29.38 2.73
C SER A 238 14.93 30.00 3.09
N ILE A 239 13.97 29.19 3.55
CA ILE A 239 12.66 29.66 4.01
C ILE A 239 12.80 30.67 5.15
N LYS A 240 13.64 30.36 6.16
CA LYS A 240 13.90 31.25 7.29
C LYS A 240 14.49 32.58 6.85
N LYS A 241 15.38 32.59 5.85
CA LYS A 241 15.93 33.83 5.27
C LYS A 241 14.84 34.64 4.57
N ILE A 242 13.91 34.02 3.84
CA ILE A 242 12.78 34.71 3.18
C ILE A 242 11.96 35.49 4.21
N TYR A 243 11.63 34.89 5.36
CA TYR A 243 10.89 35.56 6.44
C TYR A 243 11.65 36.73 7.10
N GLN A 244 12.95 36.85 6.88
CA GLN A 244 13.78 37.95 7.39
C GLN A 244 13.98 39.07 6.37
N ILE A 245 13.61 38.85 5.10
CA ILE A 245 13.76 39.85 4.04
C ILE A 245 12.59 40.85 4.14
N PRO A 246 12.85 42.16 4.23
CA PRO A 246 11.78 43.15 4.22
C PRO A 246 11.08 43.17 2.85
N PRO A 247 9.75 43.41 2.82
CA PRO A 247 9.02 43.45 1.56
C PRO A 247 9.53 44.60 0.67
N ILE A 248 9.72 44.31 -0.61
CA ILE A 248 10.05 45.31 -1.62
C ILE A 248 8.80 46.16 -1.86
N LYS A 249 8.95 47.49 -1.76
CA LYS A 249 7.83 48.45 -1.88
C LYS A 249 7.66 49.02 -3.28
N GLU A 250 8.70 48.95 -4.11
CA GLU A 250 8.71 49.54 -5.44
C GLU A 250 8.85 48.43 -6.49
N ARG A 251 7.99 48.49 -7.51
CA ARG A 251 8.04 47.54 -8.63
C ARG A 251 9.13 47.98 -9.61
N SER A 252 10.03 47.06 -9.96
CA SER A 252 11.07 47.25 -10.96
C SER A 252 11.07 46.11 -11.98
N SER A 253 11.83 46.26 -13.06
CA SER A 253 12.04 45.18 -14.05
C SER A 253 12.63 43.92 -13.42
N GLU A 254 13.50 44.06 -12.42
CA GLU A 254 14.08 42.93 -11.68
C GLU A 254 13.01 42.21 -10.85
N VAL A 255 12.11 42.97 -10.21
CA VAL A 255 10.97 42.40 -9.46
C VAL A 255 10.04 41.64 -10.40
N ASP A 256 9.74 42.19 -11.58
CA ASP A 256 8.92 41.52 -12.59
C ASP A 256 9.54 40.19 -13.06
N ASN A 257 10.86 40.19 -13.28
CA ASN A 257 11.58 38.97 -13.65
C ASN A 257 11.56 37.91 -12.52
N LEU A 258 11.63 38.33 -11.25
CA LEU A 258 11.52 37.41 -10.11
C LEU A 258 10.11 36.83 -9.99
N LEU A 259 9.07 37.65 -10.18
CA LEU A 259 7.68 37.18 -10.18
C LEU A 259 7.42 36.18 -11.31
N LEU A 260 7.96 36.43 -12.50
CA LEU A 260 7.89 35.47 -13.61
C LEU A 260 8.58 34.15 -13.26
N LYS A 261 9.75 34.19 -12.61
CA LYS A 261 10.43 32.97 -12.14
C LYS A 261 9.58 32.21 -11.12
N ILE A 262 8.98 32.89 -10.15
CA ILE A 262 8.10 32.25 -9.15
C ILE A 262 6.92 31.56 -9.84
N ASN A 263 6.24 32.23 -10.76
CA ASN A 263 5.11 31.65 -11.49
C ASN A 263 5.52 30.45 -12.35
N ASN A 264 6.69 30.52 -12.98
CA ASN A 264 7.22 29.40 -13.76
C ASN A 264 7.58 28.22 -12.85
N THR A 265 8.22 28.46 -11.70
CA THR A 265 8.52 27.42 -10.70
C THR A 265 7.24 26.77 -10.18
N GLU A 266 6.20 27.55 -9.87
CA GLU A 266 4.89 27.00 -9.47
C GLU A 266 4.29 26.10 -10.56
N SER A 267 4.35 26.54 -11.82
CA SER A 267 3.86 25.76 -12.96
C SER A 267 4.66 24.47 -13.16
N ASN A 268 5.99 24.54 -13.04
CA ASN A 268 6.87 23.38 -13.16
C ASN A 268 6.63 22.35 -12.05
N ILE A 269 6.36 22.81 -10.82
CA ILE A 269 6.01 21.93 -9.70
C ILE A 269 4.70 21.21 -9.98
N ILE A 270 3.68 21.92 -10.49
CA ILE A 270 2.40 21.30 -10.85
C ILE A 270 2.61 20.26 -11.98
N GLU A 271 3.35 20.61 -13.03
CA GLU A 271 3.65 19.69 -14.14
C GLU A 271 4.39 18.43 -13.65
N ALA A 272 5.34 18.58 -12.72
CA ALA A 272 6.02 17.45 -12.09
C ALA A 272 5.07 16.58 -11.26
N MET A 273 4.14 17.18 -10.51
CA MET A 273 3.16 16.43 -9.73
C MET A 273 2.10 15.74 -10.60
N ASP A 274 1.72 16.34 -11.73
CA ASP A 274 0.81 15.76 -12.72
C ASP A 274 1.45 14.57 -13.47
N ASP A 275 2.79 14.54 -13.58
CA ASP A 275 3.56 13.40 -14.08
C ASP A 275 3.72 12.31 -13.01
N ASP A 276 2.62 11.60 -12.69
CA ASP A 276 2.62 10.46 -11.75
C ASP A 276 3.26 10.79 -10.38
N PHE A 277 2.95 11.96 -9.83
CA PHE A 277 3.45 12.42 -8.53
C PHE A 277 4.99 12.44 -8.45
N ASN A 278 5.66 13.04 -9.44
CA ASN A 278 7.12 13.10 -9.54
C ASN A 278 7.74 14.07 -8.50
N THR A 279 7.68 13.67 -7.23
CA THR A 279 8.20 14.44 -6.10
C THR A 279 9.69 14.78 -6.21
N PRO A 280 10.59 13.96 -6.80
CA PRO A 280 11.98 14.38 -6.98
C PRO A 280 12.14 15.61 -7.86
N ILE A 281 11.38 15.71 -8.96
CA ILE A 281 11.42 16.88 -9.85
C ILE A 281 10.78 18.08 -9.14
N ALA A 282 9.63 17.90 -8.48
CA ALA A 282 8.98 18.96 -7.73
C ALA A 282 9.88 19.53 -6.61
N ILE A 283 10.63 18.67 -5.90
CA ILE A 283 11.59 19.08 -4.88
C ILE A 283 12.79 19.80 -5.51
N ALA A 284 13.27 19.36 -6.68
CA ALA A 284 14.37 20.02 -7.38
C ALA A 284 14.04 21.46 -7.78
N GLU A 285 12.79 21.74 -8.16
CA GLU A 285 12.30 23.11 -8.45
C GLU A 285 12.28 24.02 -7.19
N LEU A 286 12.28 23.44 -5.98
CA LEU A 286 12.29 24.17 -4.70
C LEU A 286 13.70 24.46 -4.15
N LEU A 287 14.76 23.78 -4.61
CA LEU A 287 16.11 23.74 -3.98
C LEU A 287 17.20 24.61 -4.64
#